data_AF-A0A1Y4CFU2-F1
#
_entry.id   AF-A0A1Y4CFU2-F1
#
_cell.length_a   1.000
_cell.length_b   1.000
_cell.length_c   1.000
_cell.angle_alpha   90.00
_cell.angle_beta   90.00
_cell.angle_gamma   90.00
#
_symmetry.space_group_name_H-M   'P 1'
#
loop_
_entity.id
_entity.type
_entity.pdbx_description
1 polymer ?
#
loop_
_entity_poly.entity_id
_entity_poly.type
_entity_poly.pdbx_seq_one_letter_code
_entity_poly.pdbx_strand_id
1 'polypeptide(L)' 'MKRVRSYLLAGAALTAVAVAVYRFGLSEEAREQLCSAARSVRDAYYRIEDALSPGDAARVRPEDLPNRRATEAQWEALGL' A
#
# COMPACT_ATOMS: atom_id res chain seq x y z
N MET A 1 -23.82 7.43 -23.65
CA MET A 1 -24.37 6.89 -22.37
C MET A 1 -24.57 5.37 -22.33
N LYS A 2 -24.91 4.68 -23.44
CA LYS A 2 -25.13 3.21 -23.44
C LYS A 2 -23.94 2.39 -22.93
N ARG A 3 -22.71 2.74 -23.29
CA ARG A 3 -21.48 2.03 -22.84
C ARG A 3 -21.26 2.11 -21.32
N VAL A 4 -21.45 3.29 -20.72
CA VAL A 4 -21.33 3.48 -19.26
C VAL A 4 -22.35 2.63 -18.50
N ARG A 5 -23.58 2.55 -19.01
CA ARG A 5 -24.63 1.70 -18.44
C ARG A 5 -24.30 0.21 -18.55
N SER A 6 -23.70 -0.23 -19.66
CA SER A 6 -23.22 -1.61 -19.82
C SER A 6 -22.08 -1.95 -18.86
N TYR A 7 -21.12 -1.04 -18.65
CA TYR A 7 -20.04 -1.24 -17.68
C TYR A 7 -20.57 -1.27 -16.24
N LEU A 8 -21.53 -0.41 -15.89
CA LEU A 8 -22.18 -0.43 -14.59
C LEU A 8 -22.95 -1.73 -14.35
N LEU A 9 -23.67 -2.22 -15.36
CA LEU A 9 -24.38 -3.50 -15.28
C LEU A 9 -23.42 -4.69 -15.17
N ALA A 10 -22.32 -4.69 -15.93
CA ALA A 10 -21.30 -5.72 -15.86
C ALA A 10 -20.60 -5.72 -14.49
N GLY A 11 -20.26 -4.54 -13.97
CA GLY A 11 -19.66 -4.37 -12.65
C GLY A 11 -20.59 -4.84 -11.53
N ALA A 12 -21.87 -4.49 -11.60
CA ALA A 12 -22.89 -4.91 -10.64
C ALA A 12 -23.12 -6.44 -10.68
N ALA A 13 -23.12 -7.05 -11.87
CA ALA A 13 -23.23 -8.49 -12.01
C ALA A 13 -22.01 -9.21 -11.41
N LEU A 14 -20.81 -8.69 -11.63
CA LEU A 14 -19.57 -9.23 -11.07
C LEU A 14 -19.55 -9.17 -9.53
N THR A 15 -19.99 -8.05 -8.96
CA THR A 15 -20.11 -7.92 -7.50
C THR A 15 -21.17 -8.85 -6.93
N ALA A 16 -22.32 -9.00 -7.60
CA ALA A 16 -23.36 -9.93 -7.16
C ALA A 16 -22.88 -11.40 -7.15
N VAL A 17 -22.15 -11.82 -8.18
CA VAL A 17 -21.56 -13.16 -8.26
C VAL A 17 -20.50 -13.35 -7.17
N ALA A 18 -19.61 -12.38 -6.97
CA ALA A 18 -18.60 -12.44 -5.91
C ALA A 18 -19.23 -12.56 -4.52
N VAL A 19 -20.29 -11.80 -4.24
CA VAL A 19 -21.05 -11.87 -2.97
C VAL A 19 -21.75 -13.22 -2.82
N ALA A 20 -22.34 -13.76 -3.89
CA ALA A 20 -22.98 -15.07 -3.86
C ALA A 20 -21.96 -16.19 -3.58
N VAL A 21 -20.81 -16.16 -4.24
CA VAL A 21 -19.70 -17.11 -3.96
C VAL A 21 -19.20 -16.95 -2.52
N TYR A 22 -19.10 -15.71 -2.01
CA TYR A 22 -18.74 -15.45 -0.62
C TYR A 22 -19.77 -16.01 0.37
N ARG A 23 -21.07 -15.83 0.12
CA ARG A 23 -22.16 -16.28 1.03
C ARG A 23 -22.56 -17.74 0.90
N PHE A 24 -22.31 -18.38 -0.24
CA PHE A 24 -22.78 -19.75 -0.49
C PHE A 24 -21.67 -20.73 -0.87
N GLY A 25 -20.53 -20.25 -1.37
CA GLY A 25 -19.41 -21.10 -1.83
C GLY A 25 -18.24 -21.20 -0.84
N LEU A 26 -18.12 -20.26 0.10
CA LEU A 26 -17.06 -20.26 1.11
C LEU A 26 -17.60 -20.84 2.43
N SER A 27 -16.91 -21.85 2.96
CA SER A 27 -17.13 -22.38 4.32
C SER A 27 -16.83 -21.30 5.36
N GLU A 28 -17.29 -21.51 6.60
CA GLU A 28 -16.99 -20.60 7.71
C GLU A 28 -15.49 -20.40 7.90
N GLU A 29 -14.68 -21.46 7.80
CA GLU A 29 -13.23 -21.34 7.94
C GLU A 29 -12.62 -20.48 6.84
N ALA A 30 -13.12 -20.59 5.61
CA ALA A 30 -12.59 -19.84 4.49
C ALA A 30 -12.96 -18.34 4.56
N ARG A 31 -14.12 -18.00 5.14
CA ARG A 31 -14.49 -16.61 5.46
C ARG A 31 -13.63 -16.03 6.56
N GLU A 32 -13.37 -16.79 7.61
CA GLU A 32 -12.48 -16.37 8.69
C GLU A 32 -11.06 -16.13 8.19
N GLN A 33 -10.53 -17.00 7.33
CA GLN A 33 -9.21 -16.83 6.72
C GLN A 33 -9.14 -15.58 5.83
N LEU A 34 -10.17 -15.31 5.01
CA LEU A 34 -10.23 -14.09 4.21
C LEU A 34 -10.28 -12.82 5.08
N CYS A 35 -11.09 -12.82 6.14
CA CYS A 35 -11.14 -11.72 7.10
C CYS A 35 -9.78 -11.53 7.80
N SER A 36 -9.14 -12.62 8.19
CA SER A 36 -7.82 -12.61 8.81
C SER A 36 -6.75 -12.04 7.86
N ALA A 37 -6.74 -12.49 6.60
CA ALA A 37 -5.83 -11.98 5.58
C ALA A 37 -6.07 -10.49 5.29
N ALA A 38 -7.33 -10.07 5.18
CA ALA A 38 -7.66 -8.65 4.97
C ALA A 38 -7.21 -7.77 6.14
N ARG A 39 -7.37 -8.26 7.39
CA ARG A 39 -6.84 -7.57 8.58
C ARG A 39 -5.32 -7.54 8.57
N SER A 40 -4.65 -8.64 8.22
CA SER A 40 -3.18 -8.69 8.22
C SER A 40 -2.58 -7.71 7.20
N VAL A 41 -3.20 -7.60 6.01
CA VAL A 41 -2.79 -6.63 4.99
C VAL A 41 -3.00 -5.21 5.47
N ARG A 42 -4.14 -4.90 6.10
CA ARG A 42 -4.42 -3.59 6.69
C ARG A 42 -3.42 -3.24 7.79
N ASP A 43 -3.12 -4.20 8.67
CA ASP A 43 -2.20 -3.99 9.79
C ASP A 43 -0.74 -3.88 9.31
N ALA A 44 -0.39 -4.51 8.20
CA ALA A 44 0.90 -4.31 7.53
C ALA A 44 0.99 -2.92 6.88
N TYR A 45 -0.08 -2.47 6.22
CA TYR A 45 -0.16 -1.12 5.67
C TYR A 45 0.03 -0.06 6.75
N TYR A 46 -0.70 -0.16 7.87
CA TYR A 46 -0.56 0.80 8.97
C TYR A 46 0.82 0.78 9.60
N ARG A 47 1.46 -0.39 9.72
CA ARG A 47 2.86 -0.45 10.19
C ARG A 47 3.83 0.24 9.25
N ILE A 48 3.62 0.13 7.94
CA ILE A 48 4.45 0.81 6.95
C ILE A 48 4.18 2.32 6.99
N GLU A 49 2.91 2.73 7.08
CA GLU A 49 2.53 4.13 7.21
C GLU A 49 3.13 4.77 8.47
N ASP A 50 3.10 4.06 9.60
CA ASP A 50 3.68 4.53 10.86
C ASP A 50 5.22 4.61 10.77
N ALA A 51 5.87 3.62 10.16
CA ALA A 51 7.32 3.64 9.91
C ALA A 51 7.78 4.71 8.91
N LEU A 52 6.93 5.09 7.96
CA LEU A 52 7.17 6.16 6.99
C LEU A 52 6.64 7.51 7.48
N SER A 53 5.97 7.54 8.63
CA SER A 53 5.38 8.75 9.17
C SER A 53 6.49 9.78 9.34
N PRO A 54 6.33 11.00 8.78
CA PRO A 54 7.39 11.99 8.66
C PRO A 54 7.95 12.51 10.00
N GLY A 55 7.47 12.02 11.15
CA GLY A 55 8.05 12.32 12.47
C GLY A 55 9.54 12.01 12.56
N ASP A 56 9.99 10.92 11.94
CA ASP A 56 11.40 10.50 11.99
C ASP A 56 12.21 10.89 10.73
N ALA A 57 11.54 11.04 9.58
CA ALA A 57 12.21 11.36 8.31
C ALA A 57 12.35 12.88 8.04
N ALA A 58 11.60 13.76 8.72
CA ALA A 58 11.48 15.16 8.29
C ALA A 58 12.54 16.15 8.82
N ARG A 59 13.65 15.72 9.45
CA ARG A 59 14.61 16.69 10.02
C ARG A 59 16.09 16.35 9.93
N VAL A 60 16.52 15.44 9.06
CA VAL A 60 17.96 15.34 8.79
C VAL A 60 18.35 16.49 7.88
N ARG A 61 18.81 17.60 8.47
CA ARG A 61 19.38 18.67 7.68
C ARG A 61 20.68 18.16 7.08
N PRO A 62 21.02 18.53 5.84
CA PRO A 62 22.29 18.13 5.24
C PRO A 62 23.49 18.51 6.12
N GLU A 63 23.39 19.56 6.93
CA GLU A 63 24.39 20.03 7.90
C GLU A 63 24.69 19.02 9.01
N ASP A 64 23.73 18.15 9.35
CA ASP A 64 23.82 17.22 10.48
C ASP A 64 24.44 15.86 10.06
N LEU A 65 24.78 15.70 8.78
CA LEU A 65 25.39 14.48 8.25
C LEU A 65 26.89 14.41 8.61
N PRO A 66 27.33 13.40 9.37
CA PRO A 66 28.71 13.32 9.90
C PRO A 66 29.77 13.18 8.81
N ASN A 67 29.38 12.73 7.63
CA ASN A 67 30.24 12.45 6.48
C ASN A 67 30.11 13.48 5.35
N ARG A 68 29.34 14.57 5.53
CA ARG A 68 29.07 15.57 4.48
C ARG A 68 30.32 16.01 3.72
N ARG A 69 31.36 16.44 4.44
CA ARG A 69 32.61 16.93 3.83
C ARG A 69 33.35 15.86 3.03
N ALA A 70 33.33 14.62 3.51
CA ALA A 70 33.97 13.50 2.80
C ALA A 70 33.19 13.15 1.52
N THR A 71 31.86 13.21 1.59
CA THR A 71 30.99 12.98 0.44
C THR A 71 31.13 14.11 -0.59
N GLU A 72 31.10 15.38 -0.19
CA GLU A 72 31.31 16.54 -1.09
C GLU A 72 32.66 16.44 -1.81
N ALA A 73 33.74 16.12 -1.10
CA ALA A 73 35.07 15.93 -1.70
C ALA A 73 35.12 14.74 -2.69
N GLN A 74 34.33 13.69 -2.46
CA GLN A 74 34.21 12.57 -3.39
C GLN A 74 33.44 12.95 -4.66
N TRP A 75 32.39 13.78 -4.54
CA TRP A 75 31.65 14.29 -5.70
C TRP A 75 32.51 15.23 -6.55
N GLU A 76 33.26 16.14 -5.91
CA GLU A 76 34.20 17.02 -6.61
C GLU A 76 35.30 16.22 -7.32
N ALA A 77 35.80 15.14 -6.71
CA ALA A 77 36.77 14.24 -7.34
C ALA A 77 36.20 13.46 -8.54
N LEU A 78 34.88 13.28 -8.61
CA LEU A 78 34.17 12.68 -9.74
C LEU A 78 33.79 13.71 -10.81
N GLY A 79 34.09 15.00 -10.59
CA GLY A 79 33.87 16.09 -11.54
C GLY A 79 32.43 16.63 -11.56
N LEU A 80 31.68 16.47 -10.46
CA LEU A 80 30.36 17.09 -10.24
C LEU A 80 30.47 18.31 -9.32
#